data_AF-A0A537DVN8-F1
#
_entry.id   AF-A0A537DVN8-F1
#
_cell.length_a   1.000
_cell.length_b   1.000
_cell.length_c   1.000
_cell.angle_alpha   90.00
_cell.angle_beta   90.00
_cell.angle_gamma   90.00
#
_symmetry.space_group_name_H-M   'P 1'
#
loop_
_entity.id
_entity.type
_entity.pdbx_description
1 polymer ?
#
loop_
_entity_poly.entity_id
_entity_poly.type
_entity_poly.pdbx_seq_one_letter_code
_entity_poly.pdbx_strand_id
1 'polypeptide(L)' 'YAAAAQGLTTPSSAARALFGGAPNIERVDRLVKTIAAQKGMRSDAIDEIVALVDARLEANRRAADRPAGKAAVGR' A
#
# COMPACT_ATOMS: atom_id res chain seq x y z
N TYR A 1 16.56 -16.05 -10.16
CA TYR A 1 16.34 -14.62 -10.43
C TYR A 1 15.85 -14.33 -11.84
N ALA A 2 16.43 -14.90 -12.91
CA ALA A 2 16.02 -14.63 -14.30
C ALA A 2 14.51 -14.85 -14.60
N ALA A 3 13.90 -15.92 -14.07
CA ALA A 3 12.46 -16.16 -14.25
C ALA A 3 11.57 -15.13 -13.52
N ALA A 4 11.97 -14.69 -12.33
CA ALA A 4 11.24 -13.65 -11.58
C ALA A 4 11.33 -12.28 -12.26
N ALA A 5 12.43 -12.01 -12.97
CA ALA A 5 12.60 -10.77 -13.72
C ALA A 5 11.55 -10.59 -14.84
N GLN A 6 11.05 -11.69 -15.41
CA GLN A 6 9.99 -11.65 -16.43
C GLN A 6 8.67 -11.06 -15.89
N GLY A 7 8.43 -11.16 -14.58
CA GLY A 7 7.25 -10.60 -13.92
C GLY A 7 7.37 -9.13 -13.53
N LEU A 8 8.56 -8.52 -13.61
CA LEU A 8 8.80 -7.13 -13.19
C LEU A 8 8.11 -6.08 -14.08
N THR A 9 7.66 -6.48 -15.27
CA THR A 9 6.84 -5.63 -16.16
C THR A 9 5.41 -5.46 -15.66
N THR A 10 4.93 -6.39 -14.80
CA THR A 10 3.58 -6.32 -14.24
C THR A 10 3.60 -5.60 -12.89
N PRO A 11 2.51 -4.89 -12.52
CA PRO A 11 2.40 -4.34 -11.18
C PRO A 11 2.54 -5.44 -10.12
N SER A 12 3.32 -5.15 -9.07
CA SER A 12 3.50 -6.06 -7.94
C SER A 12 2.15 -6.41 -7.29
N SER A 13 2.10 -7.53 -6.55
CA SER A 13 0.90 -7.92 -5.80
C SER A 13 0.43 -6.82 -4.85
N ALA A 14 1.37 -6.16 -4.15
CA ALA A 14 1.07 -5.03 -3.27
C ALA A 14 0.45 -3.85 -4.04
N ALA A 15 1.02 -3.47 -5.19
CA ALA A 15 0.45 -2.40 -6.01
C ALA A 15 -0.97 -2.76 -6.48
N ARG A 16 -1.18 -3.99 -6.97
CA ARG A 16 -2.51 -4.46 -7.38
C ARG A 16 -3.52 -4.41 -6.24
N ALA A 17 -3.15 -4.84 -5.04
CA ALA A 17 -4.03 -4.77 -3.87
C ALA A 17 -4.36 -3.32 -3.46
N LEU A 18 -3.35 -2.45 -3.39
CA LEU A 18 -3.51 -1.04 -3.03
C LEU A 18 -4.42 -0.30 -4.01
N PHE A 19 -4.17 -0.41 -5.31
CA PHE A 19 -4.97 0.25 -6.33
C PHE A 19 -6.30 -0.46 -6.61
N GLY A 20 -6.46 -1.71 -6.15
CA GLY A 20 -7.74 -2.42 -6.08
C GLY A 20 -8.60 -2.05 -4.87
N GLY A 21 -8.14 -1.14 -4.00
CA GLY A 21 -8.92 -0.64 -2.86
C GLY A 21 -8.77 -1.45 -1.57
N ALA A 22 -7.79 -2.36 -1.47
CA ALA A 22 -7.57 -3.11 -0.24
C ALA A 22 -7.30 -2.15 0.94
N PRO A 23 -8.06 -2.24 2.04
CA PRO A 23 -7.89 -1.35 3.20
C PRO A 23 -6.63 -1.69 4.01
N ASN A 24 -6.14 -2.92 3.89
CA ASN A 24 -4.98 -3.46 4.59
C ASN A 24 -4.18 -4.37 3.65
N ILE A 25 -2.85 -4.35 3.79
CA ILE A 25 -1.90 -5.30 3.20
C ILE A 25 -0.79 -5.58 4.21
N GLU A 26 0.00 -6.63 4.02
CA GLU A 26 1.26 -6.82 4.76
C GLU A 26 2.30 -5.74 4.41
N ARG A 27 3.05 -5.25 5.40
CA ARG A 27 3.92 -4.07 5.29
C ARG A 27 5.39 -4.37 5.61
N VAL A 28 6.05 -5.08 4.69
CA VAL A 28 7.48 -5.42 4.79
C VAL A 28 8.37 -4.17 4.75
N ASP A 29 7.98 -3.15 4.01
CA ASP A 29 8.65 -1.84 3.98
C ASP A 29 8.74 -1.17 5.37
N ARG A 30 7.68 -1.23 6.18
CA ARG A 30 7.70 -0.75 7.57
C ARG A 30 8.60 -1.59 8.47
N LEU A 31 8.65 -2.91 8.26
CA LEU A 31 9.57 -3.79 8.99
C LEU A 31 11.03 -3.42 8.68
N VAL A 32 11.37 -3.24 7.41
CA VAL A 32 12.71 -2.81 6.97
C VAL A 32 13.07 -1.45 7.58
N LYS A 33 12.16 -0.46 7.53
CA LYS A 33 12.36 0.85 8.15
C LYS A 33 12.66 0.74 9.65
N THR A 34 11.89 -0.09 10.36
CA THR A 34 12.06 -0.30 11.82
C THR A 34 13.41 -0.92 12.14
N ILE A 35 13.81 -1.97 11.41
CA ILE A 35 15.10 -2.64 11.60
C ILE A 35 16.27 -1.69 11.27
N ALA A 36 16.14 -0.89 10.20
CA ALA A 36 17.15 0.11 9.85
C ALA A 36 17.33 1.12 10.98
N ALA A 37 16.24 1.65 11.53
CA ALA A 37 16.28 2.57 12.67
C ALA A 37 16.95 1.95 13.90
N GLN A 38 16.65 0.69 14.23
CA GLN A 38 17.30 -0.04 15.33
C GLN A 38 18.82 -0.21 15.14
N LYS A 39 19.28 -0.21 13.89
CA LYS A 39 20.71 -0.28 13.53
C LYS A 39 21.36 1.10 13.39
N GLY A 40 20.66 2.19 13.74
CA GLY A 40 21.15 3.56 13.54
C GLY A 40 21.27 3.94 12.06
N MET A 41 20.56 3.24 11.18
CA MET A 41 20.56 3.47 9.73
C MET A 41 19.25 4.15 9.29
N ARG A 42 19.33 4.90 8.19
CA ARG A 42 18.18 5.53 7.55
C ARG A 42 18.29 5.45 6.03
N SER A 43 17.14 5.35 5.36
CA SER A 43 17.05 5.43 3.91
C SER A 43 15.85 6.30 3.53
N ASP A 44 16.13 7.43 2.88
CA ASP A 44 15.08 8.37 2.45
C ASP A 44 14.11 7.73 1.46
N ALA A 45 14.60 6.84 0.59
CA ALA A 45 13.76 6.09 -0.34
C ALA A 45 12.76 5.17 0.40
N ILE A 46 13.20 4.48 1.46
CA ILE A 46 12.30 3.64 2.27
C ILE A 46 11.30 4.52 3.03
N ASP A 47 11.73 5.67 3.55
CA ASP A 47 10.84 6.62 4.22
C ASP A 47 9.73 7.11 3.28
N GLU A 48 10.09 7.50 2.06
CA GLU A 48 9.15 7.95 1.03
C GLU A 48 8.17 6.84 0.63
N ILE A 49 8.67 5.63 0.37
CA ILE A 49 7.81 4.47 0.02
C ILE A 49 6.81 4.20 1.14
N VAL A 50 7.26 4.15 2.40
CA VAL A 50 6.39 3.90 3.55
C VAL A 50 5.28 4.96 3.64
N ALA A 51 5.63 6.23 3.45
CA ALA A 51 4.69 7.35 3.49
C ALA A 51 3.63 7.27 2.37
N LEU A 52 4.06 6.95 1.14
CA LEU A 52 3.15 6.80 0.00
C LEU A 52 2.17 5.64 0.19
N VAL A 53 2.63 4.49 0.67
CA VAL A 53 1.77 3.33 0.92
C VAL A 53 0.83 3.60 2.10
N ASP A 54 1.29 4.25 3.16
CA ASP A 54 0.45 4.68 4.28
C ASP A 54 -0.70 5.58 3.82
N ALA A 55 -0.38 6.59 3.00
CA ALA A 55 -1.37 7.52 2.45
C ALA A 55 -2.42 6.81 1.56
N ARG A 56 -1.98 5.87 0.71
CA ARG A 56 -2.90 5.10 -0.14
C ARG A 56 -3.82 4.19 0.68
N LEU A 57 -3.30 3.49 1.69
CA LEU A 57 -4.10 2.64 2.56
C LEU A 57 -5.11 3.45 3.37
N GLU A 58 -4.73 4.64 3.81
CA GLU A 58 -5.63 5.56 4.50
C GLU A 58 -6.80 6.00 3.60
N ALA A 59 -6.51 6.33 2.33
CA ALA A 59 -7.55 6.62 1.35
C ALA A 59 -8.49 5.41 1.14
N ASN A 60 -7.95 4.20 1.09
CA ASN A 60 -8.73 2.97 0.92
C ASN A 60 -9.64 2.69 2.12
N ARG A 61 -9.13 2.86 3.35
CA ARG A 61 -9.94 2.72 4.58
C ARG A 61 -11.10 3.70 4.59
N ARG A 62 -10.84 4.98 4.29
CA ARG A 62 -11.89 6.01 4.19
C ARG A 62 -12.95 5.68 3.14
N ALA A 63 -12.54 5.08 2.02
CA ALA A 63 -13.47 4.63 0.99
C ALA A 63 -14.30 3.42 1.43
N ALA A 64 -13.70 2.48 2.16
CA ALA A 64 -14.39 1.30 2.71
C ALA A 64 -15.37 1.67 3.84
N ASP A 65 -15.05 2.67 4.65
CA ASP A 65 -15.89 3.15 5.76
C ASP A 65 -17.07 4.01 5.27
N ARG A 66 -17.07 4.45 4.00
CA ARG A 66 -18.20 5.17 3.43
C ARG A 66 -19.37 4.19 3.29
N PRO A 67 -20.53 4.46 3.91
CA PRO A 67 -21.70 3.60 3.72
C PRO A 67 -22.02 3.56 2.22
N ALA A 68 -22.19 2.35 1.68
CA ALA A 68 -22.70 2.17 0.33
C ALA A 68 -23.96 3.03 0.21
N GLY A 69 -23.92 4.04 -0.67
CA GLY A 69 -24.92 5.09 -0.69
C GLY A 69 -26.32 4.50 -0.68
N LYS A 70 -27.19 5.02 0.19
CA LYS A 70 -28.64 4.94 -0.03
C LYS A 70 -28.86 5.33 -1.49
N ALA A 71 -29.22 4.36 -2.33
CA ALA A 71 -29.73 4.65 -3.65
C ALA A 71 -30.93 5.58 -3.43
N ALA A 72 -30.75 6.87 -3.70
CA ALA A 72 -31.83 7.82 -3.77
C ALA A 72 -32.65 7.48 -5.01
N VAL A 73 -33.50 6.45 -4.88
CA VAL A 73 -34.65 6.26 -5.77
C VAL A 73 -35.68 7.26 -5.30
N GLY A 74 -35.59 8.46 -5.85
CA GLY A 74 -36.57 9.52 -5.74
C GLY A 74 -36.96 9.98 -7.14
N ARG A 75 -37.92 9.28 -7.73
CA ARG A 75 -39.16 9.81 -8.36
C ARG A 75 -39.91 8.66 -9.03
#